data_AF-A0A953MI33-F1
#
_entry.id   AF-A0A953MI33-F1
#
_cell.length_a   1.000
_cell.length_b   1.000
_cell.length_c   1.000
_cell.angle_alpha   90.00
_cell.angle_beta   90.00
_cell.angle_gamma   90.00
#
_symmetry.space_group_name_H-M   'P 1'
#
loop_
_entity.id
_entity.type
_entity.pdbx_description
1 polymer ?
#
loop_
_entity_poly.entity_id
_entity_poly.type
_entity_poly.pdbx_seq_one_letter_code
_entity_poly.pdbx_strand_id
1 'polypeptide(L)'
;MNHLAYAGNGHNIAKQYLTKEILEATPEKLLLKVYDFAIMNCQKKNVAKTNKALQVLIDALRYDTDEVKEVSIGLFKLYKYCQDKMREGNYSEAHKILSELRSSWVGIFKK
;
A
#
# COMPACT_ATOMS: atom_id res chain seq x y z
N MET A 1 -19.09 -36.83 -24.95
CA MET A 1 -19.06 -35.35 -24.91
C MET A 1 -19.33 -34.88 -23.49
N ASN A 2 -18.64 -33.81 -23.08
CA ASN A 2 -18.73 -33.06 -21.82
C ASN A 2 -17.91 -33.56 -20.63
N HIS A 3 -16.59 -33.34 -20.74
CA HIS A 3 -15.76 -32.91 -19.63
C HIS A 3 -15.49 -31.42 -19.88
N LEU A 4 -15.74 -30.53 -18.90
CA LEU A 4 -15.22 -29.14 -18.74
C LEU A 4 -16.26 -28.22 -18.08
N ALA A 5 -16.31 -28.20 -16.74
CA ALA A 5 -16.93 -27.11 -15.98
C ALA A 5 -16.45 -27.09 -14.51
N TYR A 6 -15.15 -26.86 -14.24
CA TYR A 6 -14.69 -26.76 -12.83
C TYR A 6 -13.53 -25.79 -12.56
N ALA A 7 -13.31 -24.76 -13.39
CA ALA A 7 -12.21 -23.82 -13.18
C ALA A 7 -12.63 -22.34 -12.96
N GLY A 8 -13.93 -22.03 -12.87
CA GLY A 8 -14.42 -20.64 -12.85
C GLY A 8 -14.72 -20.00 -11.48
N ASN A 9 -14.85 -20.79 -10.40
CA ASN A 9 -15.46 -20.29 -9.15
C ASN A 9 -14.47 -19.84 -8.06
N GLY A 10 -13.23 -20.34 -8.04
CA GLY A 10 -12.29 -20.03 -6.95
C GLY A 10 -11.86 -18.56 -6.88
N HIS A 11 -11.75 -17.90 -8.04
CA HIS A 11 -11.29 -16.51 -8.14
C HIS A 11 -12.32 -15.50 -7.59
N ASN A 12 -13.61 -15.75 -7.84
CA ASN A 12 -14.70 -14.89 -7.34
C ASN A 12 -14.85 -15.01 -5.83
N ILE A 13 -14.74 -16.23 -5.30
CA ILE A 13 -14.80 -16.50 -3.87
C ILE A 13 -13.64 -15.81 -3.15
N ALA A 14 -12.39 -15.95 -3.63
CA ALA A 14 -11.24 -15.28 -3.05
C ALA A 14 -11.37 -13.75 -3.05
N LYS A 15 -11.92 -13.17 -4.12
CA LYS A 15 -12.17 -11.72 -4.23
C LYS A 15 -13.24 -11.25 -3.24
N GLN A 16 -14.32 -12.03 -3.05
CA GLN A 16 -15.38 -11.73 -2.08
C GLN A 16 -14.88 -11.81 -0.63
N TYR A 17 -14.09 -12.82 -0.29
CA TYR A 17 -13.46 -12.92 1.04
C TYR A 17 -12.51 -11.75 1.32
N LEU A 18 -11.63 -11.40 0.35
CA LEU A 18 -10.75 -10.24 0.47
C LEU A 18 -11.55 -8.94 0.65
N THR A 19 -12.68 -8.81 -0.06
CA THR A 19 -13.54 -7.62 0.06
C THR A 19 -14.18 -7.52 1.45
N LYS A 20 -14.71 -8.61 1.99
CA LYS A 20 -15.25 -8.63 3.36
C LYS A 20 -14.19 -8.28 4.40
N GLU A 21 -13.00 -8.88 4.28
CA GLU A 21 -11.89 -8.60 5.19
C GLU A 21 -11.44 -7.12 5.13
N ILE A 22 -11.56 -6.46 3.98
CA ILE A 22 -11.28 -5.02 3.82
C ILE A 22 -12.37 -4.17 4.45
N LEU A 23 -13.65 -4.52 4.25
CA LEU A 23 -14.78 -3.77 4.81
C LEU A 23 -14.82 -3.83 6.34
N GLU A 24 -14.33 -4.93 6.92
CA GLU A 24 -14.26 -5.14 8.37
C GLU A 24 -12.88 -4.77 8.97
N ALA A 25 -11.93 -4.32 8.14
CA ALA A 25 -10.59 -3.98 8.62
C ALA A 25 -10.56 -2.66 9.38
N THR A 26 -9.75 -2.61 10.45
CA THR A 26 -9.43 -1.35 11.12
C THR A 26 -8.61 -0.44 10.20
N PRO A 27 -8.64 0.89 10.42
CA PRO A 27 -7.80 1.83 9.69
C PRO A 27 -6.30 1.47 9.70
N GLU A 28 -5.78 0.93 10.81
CA GLU A 28 -4.38 0.47 10.88
C GLU A 28 -4.12 -0.68 9.89
N LYS A 29 -5.03 -1.66 9.85
CA LYS A 29 -4.89 -2.82 8.96
C LYS A 29 -5.01 -2.40 7.49
N LEU A 30 -5.86 -1.43 7.17
CA LEU A 30 -5.95 -0.86 5.82
C LEU A 30 -4.66 -0.14 5.42
N LEU A 31 -4.09 0.67 6.33
CA LEU A 31 -2.81 1.34 6.10
C LEU A 31 -1.71 0.32 5.75
N LEU A 32 -1.56 -0.73 6.55
CA LEU A 32 -0.56 -1.78 6.30
C LEU A 32 -0.79 -2.50 4.97
N LYS A 33 -2.05 -2.78 4.60
CA LYS A 33 -2.38 -3.39 3.29
C LYS A 33 -1.99 -2.50 2.12
N VAL A 34 -2.13 -1.17 2.22
CA VAL A 34 -1.68 -0.24 1.17
C VAL A 34 -0.15 -0.24 1.05
N TYR A 35 0.58 -0.28 2.18
CA TYR A 35 2.03 -0.45 2.17
C TYR A 35 2.46 -1.78 1.53
N ASP A 36 1.83 -2.89 1.93
CA ASP A 36 2.11 -4.22 1.35
C ASP A 36 1.91 -4.21 -0.17
N PHE A 37 0.84 -3.59 -0.64
CA PHE A 37 0.57 -3.44 -2.06
C PHE A 37 1.63 -2.57 -2.76
N ALA A 38 2.04 -1.45 -2.16
CA ALA A 38 3.07 -0.57 -2.71
C ALA A 38 4.42 -1.30 -2.82
N ILE A 39 4.85 -1.97 -1.76
CA ILE A 39 6.11 -2.73 -1.68
C ILE A 39 6.13 -3.87 -2.69
N MET A 40 5.09 -4.71 -2.73
CA MET A 40 4.99 -5.82 -3.68
C MET A 40 5.10 -5.33 -5.14
N ASN A 41 4.42 -4.23 -5.48
CA ASN A 41 4.49 -3.69 -6.85
C ASN A 41 5.82 -2.99 -7.13
N CYS A 42 6.44 -2.39 -6.12
CA CYS A 42 7.78 -1.81 -6.21
C CYS A 42 8.82 -2.88 -6.57
N GLN A 43 8.78 -4.03 -5.89
CA GLN A 43 9.63 -5.19 -6.20
C GLN A 43 9.42 -5.69 -7.64
N LYS A 44 8.15 -5.68 -8.10
CA LYS A 44 7.77 -6.04 -9.48
C LYS A 44 8.08 -4.94 -10.50
N LYS A 45 8.71 -3.83 -10.10
CA LYS A 45 9.00 -2.65 -10.94
C LYS A 45 7.75 -2.07 -11.61
N ASN A 46 6.58 -2.26 -11.00
CA ASN A 46 5.31 -1.80 -11.53
C ASN A 46 5.03 -0.36 -11.08
N VAL A 47 5.61 0.59 -11.81
CA VAL A 47 5.53 2.03 -11.53
C VAL A 47 4.07 2.50 -11.34
N ALA A 48 3.17 2.11 -12.23
CA ALA A 48 1.78 2.55 -12.19
C ALA A 48 1.07 2.11 -10.91
N LYS A 49 1.22 0.84 -10.51
CA LYS A 49 0.57 0.31 -9.30
C LYS A 49 1.22 0.84 -8.02
N THR A 50 2.54 0.95 -7.98
CA THR A 50 3.23 1.56 -6.83
C THR A 50 2.82 3.00 -6.63
N ASN A 51 2.81 3.81 -7.70
CA ASN A 51 2.44 5.22 -7.61
C ASN A 51 0.96 5.41 -7.24
N LYS A 52 0.07 4.51 -7.69
CA LYS A 52 -1.34 4.51 -7.26
C LYS A 52 -1.47 4.29 -5.75
N ALA A 53 -0.72 3.36 -5.18
CA ALA A 53 -0.75 3.12 -3.73
C ALA A 53 -0.12 4.25 -2.93
N LEU A 54 0.99 4.83 -3.41
CA LEU A 54 1.57 6.03 -2.82
C LEU A 54 0.59 7.20 -2.85
N GLN A 55 -0.20 7.35 -3.92
CA GLN A 55 -1.23 8.40 -3.98
C GLN A 55 -2.32 8.17 -2.93
N VAL A 56 -2.78 6.93 -2.74
CA VAL A 56 -3.73 6.60 -1.66
C VAL A 56 -3.17 6.97 -0.27
N LEU A 57 -1.88 6.71 -0.01
CA LEU A 57 -1.23 7.10 1.24
C LEU A 57 -1.15 8.62 1.41
N ILE A 58 -0.88 9.36 0.32
CA ILE A 58 -0.86 10.83 0.31
C ILE A 58 -2.25 11.39 0.61
N ASP A 59 -3.28 10.87 -0.05
CA ASP A 59 -4.66 11.35 0.10
C ASP A 59 -5.21 11.05 1.50
N ALA A 60 -4.65 10.08 2.21
CA ALA A 60 -5.00 9.73 3.59
C ALA A 60 -4.30 10.59 4.66
N LEU A 61 -3.36 11.47 4.28
CA LEU A 61 -2.67 12.34 5.23
C LEU A 61 -3.62 13.37 5.85
N ARG A 62 -3.42 13.65 7.13
CA ARG A 62 -4.22 14.62 7.91
C ARG A 62 -3.41 15.86 8.22
N TYR A 63 -4.09 17.01 8.33
CA TYR A 63 -3.44 18.32 8.56
C TYR A 63 -4.21 19.17 9.57
N ASP A 64 -4.96 18.52 10.47
CA ASP A 64 -5.93 19.17 11.36
C ASP A 64 -5.33 19.76 12.63
N THR A 65 -4.20 19.24 13.12
CA THR A 65 -3.42 19.84 14.22
C THR A 65 -2.00 20.13 13.76
N ASP A 66 -1.31 21.06 14.42
CA ASP A 66 0.06 21.43 14.06
C ASP A 66 1.04 20.25 14.21
N GLU A 67 0.86 19.44 15.25
CA GLU A 67 1.65 18.22 15.50
C GLU A 67 1.46 17.19 14.38
N VAL A 68 0.21 16.91 13.99
CA VAL A 68 -0.11 15.96 12.92
C VAL A 68 0.36 16.50 11.56
N LYS A 69 0.23 17.81 11.35
CA LYS A 69 0.62 18.49 10.11
C LYS A 69 2.11 18.37 9.82
N GLU A 70 2.98 18.53 10.83
CA GLU A 70 4.43 18.41 10.63
C GLU A 70 4.81 17.00 10.15
N VAL A 71 4.30 15.97 10.82
CA VAL A 71 4.51 14.56 10.45
C VAL A 71 3.96 14.28 9.05
N SER A 72 2.75 14.75 8.75
CA SER A 72 2.12 14.56 7.44
C SER A 72 2.90 15.24 6.32
N ILE A 73 3.50 16.41 6.55
CA ILE A 73 4.36 17.06 5.56
C ILE A 73 5.61 16.22 5.30
N GLY A 74 6.22 15.65 6.35
CA GLY A 74 7.37 14.74 6.21
C GLY A 74 7.02 13.50 5.38
N LEU A 75 5.91 12.83 5.70
CA LEU A 75 5.41 11.65 4.97
C LEU A 75 5.07 12.00 3.51
N PHE A 76 4.41 13.14 3.27
CA PHE A 76 4.11 13.61 1.92
C PHE A 76 5.37 13.71 1.06
N LYS A 77 6.43 14.36 1.58
CA LYS A 77 7.70 14.51 0.88
C LYS A 77 8.36 13.17 0.58
N LEU A 78 8.36 12.24 1.55
CA LEU A 78 8.90 10.89 1.35
C LEU A 78 8.11 10.11 0.29
N TYR A 79 6.78 10.18 0.29
CA TYR A 79 5.97 9.51 -0.73
C TYR A 79 6.19 10.10 -2.12
N LYS A 80 6.32 11.43 -2.25
CA LYS A 80 6.67 12.07 -3.52
C LYS A 80 8.05 11.65 -4.01
N TYR A 81 9.03 11.63 -3.11
CA TYR A 81 10.37 11.12 -3.42
C TYR A 81 10.33 9.67 -3.92
N CYS A 82 9.55 8.78 -3.28
CA CYS A 82 9.37 7.42 -3.76
C CYS A 82 8.72 7.37 -5.15
N GLN A 83 7.70 8.21 -5.43
CA GLN A 83 7.08 8.30 -6.77
C GLN A 83 8.11 8.75 -7.83
N ASP A 84 9.04 9.64 -7.49
CA ASP A 84 10.12 10.08 -8.36
C ASP A 84 11.12 8.94 -8.62
N LYS A 85 11.58 8.26 -7.57
CA LYS A 85 12.49 7.11 -7.69
C LYS A 85 11.89 5.98 -8.52
N MET A 86 10.58 5.73 -8.40
CA MET A 86 9.89 4.77 -9.27
C MET A 86 9.93 5.20 -10.75
N ARG A 87 9.76 6.50 -11.06
CA ARG A 87 9.81 7.03 -12.43
C ARG A 87 11.22 7.00 -13.01
N GLU A 88 12.23 7.24 -12.18
CA GLU A 88 13.65 7.16 -12.55
C GLU A 88 14.16 5.73 -12.72
N GLY A 89 13.35 4.72 -12.36
CA GLY A 89 13.76 3.32 -12.38
C GLY A 89 14.63 2.89 -11.18
N ASN A 90 14.79 3.76 -10.18
CA ASN A 90 15.51 3.46 -8.94
C ASN A 90 14.57 2.79 -7.92
N TYR A 91 14.17 1.56 -8.22
CA TYR A 91 13.19 0.81 -7.41
C TYR A 91 13.72 0.38 -6.04
N SER A 92 15.03 0.20 -5.90
CA SER A 92 15.66 -0.28 -4.66
C SER A 92 15.50 0.75 -3.53
N GLU A 93 15.71 2.02 -3.84
CA GLU A 93 15.61 3.11 -2.86
C GLU A 93 14.16 3.28 -2.38
N ALA A 94 13.21 3.32 -3.32
CA ALA A 94 11.78 3.39 -2.98
C ALA A 94 11.34 2.18 -2.14
N HIS A 95 11.80 0.98 -2.50
CA HIS A 95 11.49 -0.23 -1.76
C HIS A 95 12.00 -0.18 -0.32
N LYS A 96 13.24 0.25 -0.10
CA LYS A 96 13.85 0.38 1.22
C LYS A 96 13.02 1.31 2.12
N ILE A 97 12.75 2.53 1.64
CA ILE A 97 11.97 3.54 2.39
C ILE A 97 10.58 3.01 2.75
N LEU A 98 9.87 2.41 1.79
CA LEU A 98 8.52 1.89 2.04
C LEU A 98 8.51 0.73 3.04
N SER A 99 9.54 -0.12 3.00
CA SER A 99 9.68 -1.26 3.91
C SER A 99 9.99 -0.82 5.34
N GLU A 100 10.85 0.20 5.50
CA GLU A 100 11.19 0.78 6.79
C GLU A 100 9.97 1.48 7.41
N LEU A 101 9.29 2.35 6.65
CA LEU A 101 8.06 3.02 7.13
C LEU A 101 6.98 2.03 7.55
N ARG A 102 6.73 0.99 6.74
CA ARG A 102 5.79 -0.07 7.11
C ARG A 102 6.18 -0.75 8.42
N SER A 103 7.47 -1.03 8.60
CA SER A 103 7.98 -1.67 9.82
C SER A 103 7.80 -0.77 11.04
N SER A 104 7.99 0.55 10.90
CA SER A 104 7.70 1.53 11.94
C SER A 104 6.22 1.51 12.35
N TRP A 105 5.29 1.52 11.39
CA TRP A 105 3.85 1.42 11.69
C TRP A 105 3.49 0.12 12.41
N VAL A 106 4.01 -1.01 11.96
CA VAL A 106 3.83 -2.30 12.66
C VAL A 106 4.36 -2.23 14.10
N GLY A 107 5.50 -1.57 14.33
CA GLY A 107 6.06 -1.39 15.65
C GLY A 107 5.17 -0.53 16.57
N ILE A 108 4.51 0.49 16.01
CA ILE A 108 3.56 1.34 16.74
C ILE A 108 2.29 0.56 17.09
N PHE A 109 1.72 -0.19 16.15
CA PHE A 109 0.45 -0.92 16.37
C PHE A 109 0.57 -2.17 17.24
N LYS A 110 1.80 -2.64 17.50
CA LYS A 110 2.07 -3.78 18.41
C LYS A 110 2.24 -3.37 19.87
N LYS A 111 2.39 -2.07 20.15
CA LYS A 111 2.41 -1.53 21.51
C LYS A 111 1.00 -1.21 21.96
#